data_AF-A0A6J2UV60-F1
#
_entry.id   AF-A0A6J2UV60-F1
#
_cell.length_a   1.000
_cell.length_b   1.000
_cell.length_c   1.000
_cell.angle_alpha   90.00
_cell.angle_beta   90.00
_cell.angle_gamma   90.00
#
_symmetry.space_group_name_H-M   'P 1'
#
loop_
_entity.id
_entity.type
_entity.pdbx_description
1 polymer ?
#
loop_
_entity_poly.entity_id
_entity_poly.type
_entity_poly.pdbx_seq_one_letter_code
_entity_poly.pdbx_strand_id
1 'polypeptide(L)'
;MTSVLCLLLISVLLQFSEGNCPHGCLCTSDILSCGFLGMDRFPSPLPITTSTLDLSHNRLSWLASGSFYGLPRLNTLRLSHNHISLLSPGVFHNISNLQHLDLSSNRLQVIGRYHFQDLPGLEELLLYNNRIVRVESNTFMGLSNLRKVYLSLNQITDFPFFSVRKHTHPNLITLDLSSNRMYRLPVDDIVVLPMSVQRGLFLHNNSLVCDCSVYRMFWHWEQKGYDSVRQFKEDYSCLVDGEPRAAVKFLRHPHFFENCTIANMISLISPKANMAVYEGELVRLDCTGTHNSEDVSYFWNTPHQENISQMIQNGTLRLNQDGSLEILSVQPEDSGVYQCTALDNLKMVNESREVNLTVVSQRMLDAPFNTGYTTLLACVVTLILVLVYLYLTPCRCGCCKPPLSSPAISGVSEDHCTLSSIFGAPPAVDRLRSKSSTDRHVVFLEPLVEEKNGHLRATFAMEQPTLRWDMENLTRIVEHDETV
;
A
#
# COMPACT_ATOMS: atom_id res chain seq x y z
N MET A 1 -70.18 -8.32 -25.80
CA MET A 1 -68.95 -7.55 -26.10
C MET A 1 -68.10 -7.26 -24.86
N THR A 2 -68.69 -6.89 -23.71
CA THR A 2 -67.97 -6.56 -22.46
C THR A 2 -66.93 -7.59 -21.99
N SER A 3 -67.25 -8.89 -21.99
CA SER A 3 -66.32 -9.93 -21.50
C SER A 3 -65.01 -10.00 -22.30
N VAL A 4 -65.06 -9.88 -23.62
CA VAL A 4 -63.86 -9.87 -24.49
C VAL A 4 -63.02 -8.62 -24.24
N LEU A 5 -63.64 -7.46 -24.00
CA LEU A 5 -62.93 -6.24 -23.65
C LEU A 5 -62.26 -6.35 -22.27
N CYS A 6 -62.88 -7.04 -21.32
CA CYS A 6 -62.31 -7.31 -20.00
C CYS A 6 -61.11 -8.28 -20.09
N LEU A 7 -61.21 -9.36 -20.87
CA LEU A 7 -60.10 -10.27 -21.13
C LEU A 7 -58.94 -9.58 -21.86
N LEU A 8 -59.22 -8.69 -22.82
CA LEU A 8 -58.20 -7.87 -23.47
C LEU A 8 -57.54 -6.88 -22.50
N LEU A 9 -58.32 -6.23 -21.62
CA LEU A 9 -57.77 -5.39 -20.55
C LEU A 9 -56.90 -6.18 -19.58
N ILE A 10 -57.30 -7.40 -19.21
CA ILE A 10 -56.49 -8.29 -18.35
C ILE A 10 -55.22 -8.74 -19.08
N SER A 11 -55.27 -9.08 -20.37
CA SER A 11 -54.05 -9.42 -21.14
C SER A 11 -53.12 -8.21 -21.33
N VAL A 12 -53.67 -7.00 -21.50
CA VAL A 12 -52.88 -5.76 -21.57
C VAL A 12 -52.27 -5.42 -20.21
N LEU A 13 -53.00 -5.58 -19.11
CA LEU A 13 -52.48 -5.38 -17.75
C LEU A 13 -51.41 -6.42 -17.39
N LEU A 14 -51.53 -7.67 -17.88
CA LEU A 14 -50.48 -8.68 -17.78
C LEU A 14 -49.26 -8.34 -18.65
N GLN A 15 -49.44 -7.80 -19.86
CA GLN A 15 -48.33 -7.28 -20.68
C GLN A 15 -47.62 -6.08 -20.02
N PHE A 16 -48.34 -5.22 -19.30
CA PHE A 16 -47.74 -4.18 -18.47
C PHE A 16 -46.99 -4.71 -17.22
N SER A 17 -46.96 -6.04 -17.00
CA SER A 17 -46.12 -6.71 -16.00
C SER A 17 -44.78 -7.19 -16.55
N GLU A 18 -44.54 -7.16 -17.87
CA GLU A 18 -43.26 -7.59 -18.48
C GLU A 18 -42.21 -6.46 -18.42
N GLY A 19 -41.82 -6.09 -17.20
CA GLY A 19 -40.69 -5.19 -16.93
C GLY A 19 -39.33 -5.85 -17.18
N ASN A 20 -39.06 -6.29 -18.43
CA ASN A 20 -37.82 -6.91 -18.95
C ASN A 20 -36.92 -7.55 -17.88
N CYS A 21 -37.36 -8.67 -17.31
CA CYS A 21 -36.49 -9.47 -16.45
C CYS A 21 -35.41 -10.18 -17.30
N PRO A 22 -34.10 -10.05 -16.99
CA PRO A 22 -33.06 -10.74 -17.77
C PRO A 22 -33.22 -12.27 -17.69
N HIS A 23 -32.99 -12.97 -18.80
CA HIS A 23 -33.33 -14.38 -18.92
C HIS A 23 -32.60 -15.26 -17.89
N GLY A 24 -33.37 -15.94 -17.03
CA GLY A 24 -32.88 -16.79 -15.95
C GLY A 24 -32.80 -16.10 -14.58
N CYS A 25 -32.90 -14.78 -14.52
CA CYS A 25 -32.95 -14.05 -13.26
C CYS A 25 -34.36 -14.09 -12.63
N LEU A 26 -34.42 -13.91 -11.31
CA LEU A 26 -35.64 -13.68 -10.54
C LEU A 26 -35.81 -12.18 -10.30
N CYS A 27 -36.88 -11.61 -10.84
CA CYS A 27 -37.33 -10.25 -10.56
C CYS A 27 -38.49 -10.26 -9.56
N THR A 28 -38.38 -9.51 -8.47
CA THR A 28 -39.47 -9.31 -7.51
C THR A 28 -39.45 -7.88 -6.97
N SER A 29 -40.49 -7.10 -7.29
CA SER A 29 -40.60 -5.66 -7.01
C SER A 29 -39.39 -4.84 -7.50
N ASP A 30 -38.47 -4.50 -6.60
CA ASP A 30 -37.25 -3.72 -6.81
C ASP A 30 -35.97 -4.57 -6.62
N ILE A 31 -36.12 -5.88 -6.39
CA ILE A 31 -35.03 -6.84 -6.24
C ILE A 31 -34.85 -7.62 -7.54
N LEU A 32 -33.61 -7.68 -8.03
CA LEU A 32 -33.18 -8.51 -9.15
C LEU A 32 -32.06 -9.45 -8.68
N SER A 33 -32.33 -10.75 -8.63
CA SER A 33 -31.31 -11.77 -8.34
C SER A 33 -31.06 -12.65 -9.57
N CYS A 34 -29.80 -12.73 -9.96
CA CYS A 34 -29.27 -13.55 -11.04
C CYS A 34 -28.15 -14.48 -10.52
N GLY A 35 -28.21 -14.86 -9.23
CA GLY A 35 -27.19 -15.67 -8.58
C GLY A 35 -27.05 -17.06 -9.22
N PHE A 36 -25.84 -17.63 -9.17
CA PHE A 36 -25.54 -19.01 -9.59
C PHE A 36 -25.81 -19.38 -11.06
N LEU A 37 -26.18 -18.43 -11.93
CA LEU A 37 -26.46 -18.67 -13.36
C LEU A 37 -25.20 -18.97 -14.20
N GLY A 38 -24.00 -18.76 -13.66
CA GLY A 38 -22.74 -18.97 -14.37
C GLY A 38 -22.47 -17.95 -15.47
N MET A 39 -23.02 -16.73 -15.37
CA MET A 39 -22.84 -15.69 -16.38
C MET A 39 -21.38 -15.26 -16.49
N ASP A 40 -20.80 -15.37 -17.69
CA ASP A 40 -19.46 -14.87 -18.01
C ASP A 40 -19.49 -13.39 -18.48
N ARG A 41 -20.69 -12.84 -18.73
CA ARG A 41 -20.95 -11.46 -19.18
C ARG A 41 -22.03 -10.80 -18.32
N PHE A 42 -21.94 -9.48 -18.17
CA PHE A 42 -22.92 -8.69 -17.41
C PHE A 42 -24.30 -8.69 -18.12
N PRO A 43 -25.41 -8.97 -17.41
CA PRO A 43 -26.76 -8.93 -18.01
C PRO A 43 -27.21 -7.50 -18.29
N SER A 44 -27.69 -7.22 -19.50
CA SER A 44 -28.26 -5.93 -19.88
C SER A 44 -29.32 -6.09 -20.99
N PRO A 45 -30.36 -5.24 -21.06
CA PRO A 45 -30.68 -4.13 -20.14
C PRO A 45 -31.14 -4.62 -18.75
N LEU A 46 -31.17 -3.71 -17.78
CA LEU A 46 -31.65 -3.94 -16.41
C LEU A 46 -32.83 -3.01 -16.07
N PRO A 47 -33.77 -3.40 -15.20
CA PRO A 47 -34.91 -2.55 -14.83
C PRO A 47 -34.48 -1.29 -14.05
N ILE A 48 -34.92 -0.11 -14.51
CA ILE A 48 -34.68 1.19 -13.84
C ILE A 48 -35.24 1.27 -12.40
N THR A 49 -36.14 0.36 -12.04
CA THR A 49 -36.71 0.22 -10.69
C THR A 49 -35.80 -0.54 -9.71
N THR A 50 -34.74 -1.21 -10.16
CA THR A 50 -33.90 -2.05 -9.31
C THR A 50 -33.17 -1.27 -8.22
N SER A 51 -33.40 -1.71 -6.99
CA SER A 51 -32.87 -1.22 -5.71
C SER A 51 -31.83 -2.18 -5.12
N THR A 52 -32.05 -3.48 -5.29
CA THR A 52 -31.10 -4.54 -4.94
C THR A 52 -30.77 -5.36 -6.17
N LEU A 53 -29.50 -5.36 -6.58
CA LEU A 53 -28.97 -6.17 -7.67
C LEU A 53 -28.01 -7.23 -7.11
N ASP A 54 -28.33 -8.49 -7.35
CA ASP A 54 -27.52 -9.64 -6.97
C ASP A 54 -27.05 -10.41 -8.21
N LEU A 55 -25.73 -10.37 -8.44
CA LEU A 55 -25.00 -11.05 -9.50
C LEU A 55 -23.98 -12.04 -8.92
N SER A 56 -24.14 -12.44 -7.66
CA SER A 56 -23.18 -13.30 -6.94
C SER A 56 -23.07 -14.71 -7.53
N HIS A 57 -21.97 -15.41 -7.24
CA HIS A 57 -21.71 -16.79 -7.70
C HIS A 57 -21.81 -17.00 -9.22
N ASN A 58 -21.35 -16.00 -10.00
CA ASN A 58 -21.25 -16.05 -11.46
C ASN A 58 -19.78 -16.13 -11.90
N ARG A 59 -19.50 -15.92 -13.20
CA ARG A 59 -18.15 -15.99 -13.78
C ARG A 59 -17.70 -14.65 -14.39
N LEU A 60 -18.29 -13.54 -13.94
CA LEU A 60 -17.95 -12.19 -14.40
C LEU A 60 -16.46 -11.92 -14.16
N SER A 61 -15.72 -11.57 -15.21
CA SER A 61 -14.26 -11.40 -15.19
C SER A 61 -13.79 -9.95 -15.13
N TRP A 62 -14.65 -9.01 -15.57
CA TRP A 62 -14.45 -7.57 -15.52
C TRP A 62 -15.82 -6.88 -15.47
N LEU A 63 -15.83 -5.60 -15.10
CA LEU A 63 -17.02 -4.75 -15.18
C LEU A 63 -16.73 -3.52 -16.04
N ALA A 64 -17.69 -3.15 -16.90
CA ALA A 64 -17.55 -2.08 -17.88
C ALA A 64 -17.98 -0.72 -17.30
N SER A 65 -17.39 0.36 -17.82
CA SER A 65 -17.89 1.72 -17.60
C SER A 65 -19.36 1.79 -18.04
N GLY A 66 -20.26 2.16 -17.13
CA GLY A 66 -21.70 2.23 -17.43
C GLY A 66 -22.47 0.90 -17.35
N SER A 67 -21.90 -0.19 -16.82
CA SER A 67 -22.65 -1.43 -16.55
C SER A 67 -23.92 -1.19 -15.69
N PHE A 68 -23.86 -0.21 -14.77
CA PHE A 68 -24.98 0.15 -13.88
C PHE A 68 -25.70 1.44 -14.32
N TYR A 69 -25.49 1.90 -15.56
CA TYR A 69 -26.12 3.12 -16.06
C TYR A 69 -27.64 2.99 -16.12
N GLY A 70 -28.36 3.99 -15.63
CA GLY A 70 -29.82 3.97 -15.57
C GLY A 70 -30.42 3.24 -14.36
N LEU A 71 -29.63 2.95 -13.31
CA LEU A 71 -30.10 2.38 -12.04
C LEU A 71 -30.06 3.38 -10.87
N PRO A 72 -30.78 4.53 -10.93
CA PRO A 72 -30.68 5.61 -9.93
C PRO A 72 -31.21 5.24 -8.54
N ARG A 73 -31.87 4.09 -8.39
CA ARG A 73 -32.41 3.56 -7.12
C ARG A 73 -31.53 2.49 -6.48
N LEU A 74 -30.41 2.12 -7.10
CA LEU A 74 -29.58 1.00 -6.66
C LEU A 74 -28.89 1.32 -5.33
N ASN A 75 -29.38 0.71 -4.26
CA ASN A 75 -28.87 0.87 -2.88
C ASN A 75 -27.95 -0.30 -2.47
N THR A 76 -28.16 -1.49 -3.03
CA THR A 76 -27.39 -2.71 -2.72
C THR A 76 -26.93 -3.42 -4.00
N LEU A 77 -25.63 -3.70 -4.10
CA LEU A 77 -25.02 -4.40 -5.22
C LEU A 77 -24.13 -5.56 -4.72
N ARG A 78 -24.50 -6.79 -5.08
CA ARG A 78 -23.73 -8.00 -4.76
C ARG A 78 -23.09 -8.60 -6.00
N LEU A 79 -21.77 -8.70 -5.98
CA LEU A 79 -20.90 -9.21 -7.05
C LEU A 79 -19.95 -10.30 -6.53
N SER A 80 -20.18 -10.80 -5.32
CA SER A 80 -19.29 -11.75 -4.66
C SER A 80 -19.22 -13.12 -5.34
N HIS A 81 -18.15 -13.87 -5.08
CA HIS A 81 -17.90 -15.18 -5.68
C HIS A 81 -17.91 -15.17 -7.22
N ASN A 82 -17.38 -14.10 -7.82
CA ASN A 82 -17.17 -13.97 -9.26
C ASN A 82 -15.67 -14.14 -9.59
N HIS A 83 -15.25 -13.71 -10.78
CA HIS A 83 -13.86 -13.78 -11.26
C HIS A 83 -13.28 -12.40 -11.56
N ILE A 84 -13.87 -11.33 -11.00
CA ILE A 84 -13.58 -9.93 -11.37
C ILE A 84 -12.14 -9.60 -10.98
N SER A 85 -11.30 -9.36 -11.99
CA SER A 85 -9.91 -8.92 -11.82
C SER A 85 -9.69 -7.45 -12.17
N LEU A 86 -10.60 -6.87 -12.96
CA LEU A 86 -10.53 -5.48 -13.42
C LEU A 86 -11.88 -4.76 -13.23
N LEU A 87 -11.81 -3.56 -12.67
CA LEU A 87 -12.89 -2.58 -12.65
C LEU A 87 -12.54 -1.47 -13.65
N SER A 88 -13.46 -1.12 -14.54
CA SER A 88 -13.28 0.04 -15.42
C SER A 88 -13.33 1.35 -14.61
N PRO A 89 -12.55 2.39 -14.94
CA PRO A 89 -12.74 3.71 -14.36
C PRO A 89 -14.19 4.20 -14.56
N GLY A 90 -14.81 4.74 -13.51
CA GLY A 90 -16.23 5.15 -13.58
C GLY A 90 -17.23 3.99 -13.75
N VAL A 91 -16.86 2.74 -13.41
CA VAL A 91 -17.79 1.60 -13.42
C VAL A 91 -19.07 1.87 -12.62
N PHE A 92 -18.95 2.54 -11.47
CA PHE A 92 -20.06 2.90 -10.57
C PHE A 92 -20.55 4.35 -10.75
N HIS A 93 -20.31 4.96 -11.92
CA HIS A 93 -20.80 6.30 -12.21
C HIS A 93 -22.34 6.35 -12.19
N ASN A 94 -22.90 7.45 -11.69
CA ASN A 94 -24.36 7.71 -11.54
C ASN A 94 -25.17 6.76 -10.64
N ILE A 95 -24.54 5.89 -9.82
CA ILE A 95 -25.21 5.12 -8.76
C ILE A 95 -24.86 5.64 -7.35
N SER A 96 -24.94 6.96 -7.17
CA SER A 96 -24.53 7.67 -5.95
C SER A 96 -25.30 7.29 -4.67
N ASN A 97 -26.45 6.63 -4.82
CA ASN A 97 -27.29 6.13 -3.73
C ASN A 97 -26.87 4.75 -3.20
N LEU A 98 -25.85 4.12 -3.80
CA LEU A 98 -25.38 2.80 -3.39
C LEU A 98 -24.78 2.84 -1.96
N GLN A 99 -25.42 2.13 -1.02
CA GLN A 99 -25.03 2.05 0.38
C GLN A 99 -24.17 0.81 0.70
N HIS A 100 -24.41 -0.30 0.01
CA HIS A 100 -23.73 -1.58 0.25
C HIS A 100 -23.17 -2.15 -1.06
N LEU A 101 -21.85 -2.34 -1.11
CA LEU A 101 -21.12 -2.89 -2.25
C LEU A 101 -20.31 -4.12 -1.84
N ASP A 102 -20.76 -5.30 -2.28
CA ASP A 102 -20.07 -6.56 -2.05
C ASP A 102 -19.30 -7.02 -3.29
N LEU A 103 -17.98 -6.86 -3.24
CA LEU A 103 -16.98 -7.31 -4.21
C LEU A 103 -16.09 -8.44 -3.64
N SER A 104 -16.51 -9.09 -2.56
CA SER A 104 -15.73 -10.14 -1.89
C SER A 104 -15.55 -11.41 -2.75
N SER A 105 -14.61 -12.29 -2.39
CA SER A 105 -14.41 -13.58 -3.08
C SER A 105 -14.19 -13.43 -4.59
N ASN A 106 -13.36 -12.48 -5.00
CA ASN A 106 -13.07 -12.13 -6.40
C ASN A 106 -11.56 -12.19 -6.70
N ARG A 107 -11.06 -11.51 -7.75
CA ARG A 107 -9.67 -11.59 -8.23
C ARG A 107 -8.99 -10.22 -8.33
N LEU A 108 -9.52 -9.20 -7.65
CA LEU A 108 -8.97 -7.83 -7.65
C LEU A 108 -7.57 -7.80 -7.05
N GLN A 109 -6.63 -7.07 -7.67
CA GLN A 109 -5.21 -7.00 -7.25
C GLN A 109 -4.78 -5.62 -6.73
N VAL A 110 -5.46 -4.56 -7.17
CA VAL A 110 -5.17 -3.16 -6.84
C VAL A 110 -6.50 -2.44 -6.70
N ILE A 111 -6.61 -1.57 -5.70
CA ILE A 111 -7.72 -0.60 -5.58
C ILE A 111 -7.18 0.82 -5.53
N GLY A 112 -7.87 1.72 -6.22
CA GLY A 112 -7.48 3.12 -6.40
C GLY A 112 -8.67 4.06 -6.46
N ARG A 113 -8.42 5.37 -6.35
CA ARG A 113 -9.44 6.43 -6.21
C ARG A 113 -10.56 6.33 -7.25
N TYR A 114 -10.18 6.13 -8.50
CA TYR A 114 -11.06 6.14 -9.68
C TYR A 114 -12.03 4.93 -9.76
N HIS A 115 -11.89 3.94 -8.87
CA HIS A 115 -12.88 2.85 -8.74
C HIS A 115 -14.11 3.27 -7.93
N PHE A 116 -13.97 4.11 -6.89
CA PHE A 116 -15.03 4.34 -5.89
C PHE A 116 -15.45 5.81 -5.71
N GLN A 117 -14.71 6.78 -6.26
CA GLN A 117 -14.94 8.23 -6.07
C GLN A 117 -16.39 8.73 -6.28
N ASP A 118 -17.20 8.04 -7.10
CA ASP A 118 -18.56 8.46 -7.47
C ASP A 118 -19.64 7.88 -6.52
N LEU A 119 -19.24 7.30 -5.38
CA LEU A 119 -20.11 6.60 -4.41
C LEU A 119 -20.22 7.33 -3.04
N PRO A 120 -20.66 8.60 -2.97
CA PRO A 120 -20.72 9.34 -1.69
C PRO A 120 -21.69 8.73 -0.66
N GLY A 121 -22.71 8.00 -1.14
CA GLY A 121 -23.69 7.31 -0.29
C GLY A 121 -23.20 6.01 0.36
N LEU A 122 -22.01 5.51 0.01
CA LEU A 122 -21.53 4.18 0.42
C LEU A 122 -21.25 4.10 1.91
N GLU A 123 -21.92 3.19 2.61
CA GLU A 123 -21.74 2.91 4.03
C GLU A 123 -20.87 1.67 4.28
N GLU A 124 -20.98 0.64 3.45
CA GLU A 124 -20.36 -0.67 3.65
C GLU A 124 -19.72 -1.22 2.37
N LEU A 125 -18.40 -1.43 2.42
CA LEU A 125 -17.59 -1.91 1.30
C LEU A 125 -16.90 -3.23 1.66
N LEU A 126 -17.25 -4.30 0.95
CA LEU A 126 -16.72 -5.64 1.18
C LEU A 126 -15.79 -6.03 0.03
N LEU A 127 -14.50 -6.15 0.34
CA LEU A 127 -13.40 -6.50 -0.58
C LEU A 127 -12.59 -7.70 -0.08
N TYR A 128 -13.06 -8.39 0.96
CA TYR A 128 -12.38 -9.53 1.55
C TYR A 128 -12.27 -10.72 0.58
N ASN A 129 -11.32 -11.62 0.83
CA ASN A 129 -11.05 -12.80 -0.02
C ASN A 129 -10.80 -12.43 -1.49
N ASN A 130 -9.92 -11.46 -1.72
CA ASN A 130 -9.46 -11.05 -3.06
C ASN A 130 -7.95 -11.32 -3.20
N ARG A 131 -7.26 -10.61 -4.11
CA ARG A 131 -5.82 -10.72 -4.33
C ARG A 131 -5.13 -9.36 -4.15
N ILE A 132 -5.73 -8.45 -3.39
CA ILE A 132 -5.31 -7.06 -3.30
C ILE A 132 -3.93 -7.00 -2.62
N VAL A 133 -2.94 -6.48 -3.33
CA VAL A 133 -1.58 -6.23 -2.82
C VAL A 133 -1.42 -4.77 -2.40
N ARG A 134 -2.05 -3.84 -3.16
CA ARG A 134 -1.88 -2.39 -2.99
C ARG A 134 -3.22 -1.66 -2.88
N VAL A 135 -3.33 -0.83 -1.85
CA VAL A 135 -4.42 0.14 -1.64
C VAL A 135 -3.83 1.54 -1.82
N GLU A 136 -4.38 2.36 -2.71
CA GLU A 136 -3.89 3.73 -2.90
C GLU A 136 -4.35 4.67 -1.79
N SER A 137 -3.52 5.66 -1.45
CA SER A 137 -3.80 6.69 -0.43
C SER A 137 -5.12 7.43 -0.66
N ASN A 138 -5.56 7.58 -1.90
CA ASN A 138 -6.80 8.28 -2.23
C ASN A 138 -7.97 7.34 -2.55
N THR A 139 -7.87 6.03 -2.26
CA THR A 139 -8.90 5.03 -2.61
C THR A 139 -10.29 5.36 -2.05
N PHE A 140 -10.35 5.86 -0.82
CA PHE A 140 -11.61 6.16 -0.12
C PHE A 140 -12.00 7.65 -0.19
N MET A 141 -11.28 8.47 -0.98
CA MET A 141 -11.55 9.90 -1.08
C MET A 141 -12.91 10.16 -1.75
N GLY A 142 -13.81 10.83 -1.03
CA GLY A 142 -15.20 11.10 -1.46
C GLY A 142 -16.25 10.22 -0.77
N LEU A 143 -15.86 9.15 -0.09
CA LEU A 143 -16.76 8.22 0.59
C LEU A 143 -17.15 8.74 2.00
N SER A 144 -17.83 9.89 2.09
CA SER A 144 -18.14 10.56 3.36
C SER A 144 -19.01 9.75 4.32
N ASN A 145 -19.87 8.87 3.77
CA ASN A 145 -20.79 8.05 4.54
C ASN A 145 -20.19 6.69 4.97
N LEU A 146 -18.92 6.43 4.64
CA LEU A 146 -18.31 5.11 4.84
C LEU A 146 -18.17 4.77 6.33
N ARG A 147 -18.82 3.68 6.73
CA ARG A 147 -18.87 3.18 8.11
C ARG A 147 -18.03 1.93 8.30
N LYS A 148 -17.92 1.09 7.27
CA LYS A 148 -17.23 -0.20 7.32
C LYS A 148 -16.46 -0.50 6.03
N VAL A 149 -15.23 -0.97 6.18
CA VAL A 149 -14.40 -1.52 5.10
C VAL A 149 -13.85 -2.88 5.51
N TYR A 150 -14.09 -3.90 4.69
CA TYR A 150 -13.57 -5.26 4.91
C TYR A 150 -12.57 -5.61 3.81
N LEU A 151 -11.29 -5.73 4.18
CA LEU A 151 -10.15 -6.02 3.31
C LEU A 151 -9.40 -7.29 3.73
N SER A 152 -9.96 -8.10 4.63
CA SER A 152 -9.34 -9.34 5.10
C SER A 152 -9.17 -10.41 4.03
N LEU A 153 -8.31 -11.41 4.28
CA LEU A 153 -8.01 -12.49 3.32
C LEU A 153 -7.53 -11.91 1.97
N ASN A 154 -6.57 -10.99 2.03
CA ASN A 154 -5.92 -10.38 0.87
C ASN A 154 -4.39 -10.54 0.98
N GLN A 155 -3.62 -9.78 0.20
CA GLN A 155 -2.16 -9.86 0.12
C GLN A 155 -1.50 -8.50 0.43
N ILE A 156 -2.19 -7.65 1.19
CA ILE A 156 -1.77 -6.28 1.50
C ILE A 156 -0.55 -6.32 2.42
N THR A 157 0.53 -5.65 2.03
CA THR A 157 1.74 -5.46 2.84
C THR A 157 1.69 -4.16 3.64
N ASP A 158 1.12 -3.11 3.05
CA ASP A 158 1.12 -1.74 3.55
C ASP A 158 -0.26 -1.09 3.33
N PHE A 159 -0.74 -0.32 4.31
CA PHE A 159 -2.01 0.40 4.22
C PHE A 159 -1.81 1.89 4.54
N PRO A 160 -2.38 2.82 3.77
CA PRO A 160 -2.17 4.26 3.94
C PRO A 160 -3.05 4.83 5.06
N PHE A 161 -2.72 4.53 6.32
CA PHE A 161 -3.51 4.95 7.50
C PHE A 161 -3.70 6.48 7.57
N PHE A 162 -2.69 7.28 7.21
CA PHE A 162 -2.79 8.74 7.07
C PHE A 162 -3.93 9.27 6.16
N SER A 163 -4.56 8.42 5.33
CA SER A 163 -5.72 8.77 4.50
C SER A 163 -7.06 8.73 5.24
N VAL A 164 -7.12 8.03 6.38
CA VAL A 164 -8.35 7.76 7.14
C VAL A 164 -8.47 8.78 8.27
N ARG A 165 -8.77 10.03 7.91
CA ARG A 165 -8.82 11.17 8.84
C ARG A 165 -10.25 11.41 9.34
N LYS A 166 -10.38 11.91 10.58
CA LYS A 166 -11.66 12.27 11.21
C LYS A 166 -12.53 13.18 10.33
N HIS A 167 -11.89 14.13 9.62
CA HIS A 167 -12.55 15.10 8.75
C HIS A 167 -12.99 14.52 7.39
N THR A 168 -12.35 13.44 6.90
CA THR A 168 -12.67 12.82 5.61
C THR A 168 -13.64 11.65 5.74
N HIS A 169 -13.56 10.91 6.85
CA HIS A 169 -14.36 9.70 7.11
C HIS A 169 -14.95 9.73 8.52
N PRO A 170 -15.79 10.73 8.87
CA PRO A 170 -16.28 10.94 10.23
C PRO A 170 -17.14 9.78 10.76
N ASN A 171 -17.71 8.98 9.85
CA ASN A 171 -18.62 7.88 10.15
C ASN A 171 -17.91 6.52 10.28
N LEU A 172 -16.59 6.43 10.04
CA LEU A 172 -15.89 5.15 9.97
C LEU A 172 -15.73 4.51 11.37
N ILE A 173 -16.19 3.27 11.47
CA ILE A 173 -16.25 2.46 12.71
C ILE A 173 -15.52 1.13 12.54
N THR A 174 -15.42 0.59 11.33
CA THR A 174 -14.78 -0.73 11.08
C THR A 174 -13.82 -0.66 9.91
N LEU A 175 -12.59 -1.11 10.14
CA LEU A 175 -11.55 -1.32 9.14
C LEU A 175 -10.90 -2.68 9.42
N ASP A 176 -11.35 -3.72 8.71
CA ASP A 176 -10.81 -5.06 8.84
C ASP A 176 -9.69 -5.29 7.83
N LEU A 177 -8.46 -5.39 8.34
CA LEU A 177 -7.22 -5.67 7.62
C LEU A 177 -6.59 -6.99 8.10
N SER A 178 -7.36 -7.85 8.76
CA SER A 178 -6.89 -9.14 9.26
C SER A 178 -6.51 -10.10 8.11
N SER A 179 -5.77 -11.17 8.40
CA SER A 179 -5.46 -12.21 7.41
C SER A 179 -4.83 -11.66 6.12
N ASN A 180 -3.82 -10.80 6.27
CA ASN A 180 -3.08 -10.13 5.20
C ASN A 180 -1.57 -10.40 5.36
N ARG A 181 -0.70 -9.62 4.69
CA ARG A 181 0.76 -9.80 4.69
C ARG A 181 1.52 -8.61 5.27
N MET A 182 0.91 -7.89 6.20
CA MET A 182 1.57 -6.76 6.86
C MET A 182 2.74 -7.26 7.70
N TYR A 183 3.92 -6.66 7.50
CA TYR A 183 5.15 -6.99 8.22
C TYR A 183 5.53 -5.92 9.26
N ARG A 184 5.23 -4.65 8.98
CA ARG A 184 5.39 -3.52 9.92
C ARG A 184 4.11 -2.70 9.92
N LEU A 185 3.88 -1.98 11.02
CA LEU A 185 2.74 -1.09 11.19
C LEU A 185 3.27 0.32 11.50
N PRO A 186 2.75 1.39 10.85
CA PRO A 186 3.07 2.76 11.22
C PRO A 186 2.29 3.11 12.49
N VAL A 187 2.85 2.77 13.65
CA VAL A 187 2.17 2.98 14.95
C VAL A 187 1.81 4.45 15.17
N ASP A 188 2.67 5.38 14.75
CA ASP A 188 2.43 6.83 14.85
C ASP A 188 1.20 7.30 14.04
N ASP A 189 0.96 6.77 12.84
CA ASP A 189 -0.28 7.02 12.08
C ASP A 189 -1.50 6.43 12.83
N ILE A 190 -1.36 5.20 13.33
CA ILE A 190 -2.45 4.41 13.90
C ILE A 190 -2.96 5.02 15.21
N VAL A 191 -2.08 5.57 16.06
CA VAL A 191 -2.50 6.22 17.32
C VAL A 191 -3.22 7.57 17.11
N VAL A 192 -3.04 8.20 15.94
CA VAL A 192 -3.72 9.45 15.54
C VAL A 192 -5.08 9.20 14.86
N LEU A 193 -5.40 7.95 14.48
CA LEU A 193 -6.70 7.58 13.91
C LEU A 193 -7.86 7.91 14.87
N PRO A 194 -9.08 8.18 14.35
CA PRO A 194 -10.25 8.39 15.19
C PRO A 194 -10.51 7.21 16.14
N MET A 195 -10.92 7.49 17.38
CA MET A 195 -11.19 6.47 18.40
C MET A 195 -12.27 5.45 17.99
N SER A 196 -13.16 5.79 17.05
CA SER A 196 -14.09 4.84 16.43
C SER A 196 -13.36 3.82 15.56
N VAL A 197 -12.44 4.28 14.71
CA VAL A 197 -11.62 3.45 13.82
C VAL A 197 -10.67 2.58 14.63
N GLN A 198 -9.96 3.11 15.63
CA GLN A 198 -9.04 2.31 16.46
C GLN A 198 -9.73 1.12 17.15
N ARG A 199 -10.97 1.31 17.62
CA ARG A 199 -11.77 0.26 18.28
C ARG A 199 -12.19 -0.87 17.34
N GLY A 200 -12.43 -0.56 16.06
CA GLY A 200 -12.83 -1.50 15.02
C GLY A 200 -11.76 -1.75 13.95
N LEU A 201 -10.49 -1.53 14.28
CA LEU A 201 -9.34 -1.81 13.44
C LEU A 201 -8.82 -3.23 13.75
N PHE A 202 -9.09 -4.18 12.85
CA PHE A 202 -8.71 -5.59 13.01
C PHE A 202 -7.42 -5.86 12.23
N LEU A 203 -6.39 -6.36 12.93
CA LEU A 203 -5.04 -6.55 12.38
C LEU A 203 -4.47 -7.97 12.62
N HIS A 204 -5.24 -8.85 13.26
CA HIS A 204 -4.85 -10.24 13.56
C HIS A 204 -4.54 -11.07 12.31
N ASN A 205 -3.83 -12.20 12.48
CA ASN A 205 -3.40 -13.08 11.40
C ASN A 205 -2.59 -12.35 10.28
N ASN A 206 -1.74 -11.40 10.66
CA ASN A 206 -0.74 -10.76 9.79
C ASN A 206 0.68 -11.22 10.17
N SER A 207 1.63 -11.14 9.25
CA SER A 207 3.03 -11.54 9.45
C SER A 207 3.88 -10.48 10.18
N LEU A 208 3.33 -9.85 11.22
CA LEU A 208 3.93 -8.69 11.90
C LEU A 208 5.31 -9.03 12.49
N VAL A 209 6.27 -8.11 12.44
CA VAL A 209 7.54 -8.23 13.20
C VAL A 209 7.29 -8.02 14.70
N CYS A 210 7.99 -8.76 15.57
CA CYS A 210 7.94 -8.54 17.00
C CYS A 210 8.69 -7.25 17.38
N ASP A 211 7.95 -6.17 17.64
CA ASP A 211 8.48 -4.87 18.09
C ASP A 211 7.79 -4.39 19.37
N CYS A 212 8.54 -3.71 20.23
CA CYS A 212 8.04 -3.10 21.46
C CYS A 212 6.97 -2.03 21.19
N SER A 213 7.01 -1.28 20.09
CA SER A 213 6.01 -0.25 19.78
C SER A 213 4.67 -0.87 19.40
N VAL A 214 4.71 -1.90 18.54
CA VAL A 214 3.54 -2.72 18.18
C VAL A 214 2.94 -3.41 19.41
N TYR A 215 3.77 -4.01 20.27
CA TYR A 215 3.33 -4.62 21.53
C TYR A 215 2.64 -3.60 22.46
N ARG A 216 3.24 -2.43 22.68
CA ARG A 216 2.66 -1.36 23.53
C ARG A 216 1.30 -0.88 23.01
N MET A 217 1.14 -0.75 21.70
CA MET A 217 -0.14 -0.36 21.07
C MET A 217 -1.25 -1.38 21.37
N PHE A 218 -1.01 -2.66 21.09
CA PHE A 218 -2.01 -3.70 21.35
C PHE A 218 -2.26 -3.94 22.85
N TRP A 219 -1.24 -3.80 23.70
CA TRP A 219 -1.41 -3.81 25.16
C TRP A 219 -2.33 -2.67 25.63
N HIS A 220 -2.16 -1.45 25.09
CA HIS A 220 -3.06 -0.34 25.40
C HIS A 220 -4.50 -0.63 24.96
N TRP A 221 -4.69 -1.19 23.76
CA TRP A 221 -6.00 -1.58 23.25
C TRP A 221 -6.65 -2.69 24.09
N GLU A 222 -5.87 -3.63 24.63
CA GLU A 222 -6.34 -4.63 25.61
C GLU A 222 -6.80 -3.95 26.91
N GLN A 223 -6.00 -3.05 27.51
CA GLN A 223 -6.39 -2.31 28.72
C GLN A 223 -7.62 -1.40 28.51
N LYS A 224 -7.82 -0.90 27.29
CA LYS A 224 -9.03 -0.15 26.89
C LYS A 224 -10.21 -1.05 26.51
N GLY A 225 -10.05 -2.37 26.51
CA GLY A 225 -11.10 -3.34 26.21
C GLY A 225 -11.58 -3.35 24.76
N TYR A 226 -10.74 -2.96 23.79
CA TYR A 226 -11.13 -2.89 22.38
C TYR A 226 -11.48 -4.27 21.82
N ASP A 227 -12.61 -4.38 21.13
CA ASP A 227 -13.12 -5.65 20.60
C ASP A 227 -12.17 -6.30 19.58
N SER A 228 -11.47 -5.50 18.77
CA SER A 228 -10.47 -5.98 17.82
C SER A 228 -9.30 -6.74 18.45
N VAL A 229 -9.05 -6.55 19.75
CA VAL A 229 -8.05 -7.29 20.53
C VAL A 229 -8.72 -8.34 21.42
N ARG A 230 -9.80 -7.96 22.12
CA ARG A 230 -10.53 -8.82 23.07
C ARG A 230 -11.09 -10.09 22.43
N GLN A 231 -11.57 -10.02 21.19
CA GLN A 231 -12.18 -11.15 20.48
C GLN A 231 -11.13 -12.02 19.77
N PHE A 232 -10.03 -11.43 19.32
CA PHE A 232 -9.03 -12.08 18.44
C PHE A 232 -7.66 -12.26 19.11
N LYS A 233 -7.59 -12.23 20.45
CA LYS A 233 -6.33 -12.30 21.23
C LYS A 233 -5.42 -13.48 20.88
N GLU A 234 -6.01 -14.62 20.49
CA GLU A 234 -5.26 -15.81 20.07
C GLU A 234 -4.70 -15.74 18.64
N ASP A 235 -5.21 -14.84 17.79
CA ASP A 235 -4.81 -14.71 16.38
C ASP A 235 -3.75 -13.60 16.16
N TYR A 236 -3.36 -12.89 17.22
CA TYR A 236 -2.24 -11.95 17.20
C TYR A 236 -0.91 -12.69 17.46
N SER A 237 -0.16 -12.89 16.38
CA SER A 237 1.22 -13.38 16.40
C SER A 237 2.18 -12.35 15.79
N CYS A 238 3.46 -12.48 16.11
CA CYS A 238 4.54 -11.74 15.49
C CYS A 238 5.75 -12.65 15.23
N LEU A 239 6.63 -12.26 14.32
CA LEU A 239 7.84 -12.99 13.93
C LEU A 239 9.06 -12.36 14.60
N VAL A 240 9.85 -13.17 15.30
CA VAL A 240 11.19 -12.79 15.78
C VAL A 240 12.17 -12.86 14.61
N ASP A 241 12.93 -11.78 14.40
CA ASP A 241 13.92 -11.62 13.31
C ASP A 241 13.42 -11.93 11.87
N GLY A 242 12.10 -11.96 11.69
CA GLY A 242 11.45 -12.32 10.42
C GLY A 242 11.31 -13.82 10.16
N GLU A 243 11.74 -14.71 11.07
CA GLU A 243 11.61 -16.16 10.86
C GLU A 243 10.18 -16.66 11.12
N PRO A 244 9.52 -17.34 10.15
CA PRO A 244 8.18 -17.88 10.33
C PRO A 244 8.12 -19.06 11.31
N ARG A 245 9.28 -19.63 11.69
CA ARG A 245 9.40 -20.67 12.73
C ARG A 245 9.43 -20.08 14.15
N ALA A 246 9.71 -18.79 14.30
CA ALA A 246 9.76 -18.08 15.57
C ALA A 246 8.52 -17.18 15.75
N ALA A 247 7.33 -17.71 15.44
CA ALA A 247 6.06 -17.00 15.56
C ALA A 247 5.55 -16.97 17.01
N VAL A 248 5.66 -15.82 17.68
CA VAL A 248 5.27 -15.61 19.08
C VAL A 248 3.85 -15.04 19.15
N LYS A 249 2.94 -15.68 19.90
CA LYS A 249 1.66 -15.07 20.30
C LYS A 249 1.90 -14.01 21.38
N PHE A 250 2.19 -12.77 20.98
CA PHE A 250 2.74 -11.74 21.87
C PHE A 250 1.78 -11.34 23.00
N LEU A 251 0.47 -11.29 22.77
CA LEU A 251 -0.53 -10.99 23.81
C LEU A 251 -0.71 -12.11 24.84
N ARG A 252 -0.17 -13.31 24.59
CA ARG A 252 -0.21 -14.47 25.49
C ARG A 252 1.11 -14.69 26.22
N HIS A 253 2.22 -14.17 25.71
CA HIS A 253 3.56 -14.34 26.26
C HIS A 253 4.22 -12.97 26.54
N PRO A 254 3.67 -12.17 27.48
CA PRO A 254 4.18 -10.83 27.77
C PRO A 254 5.64 -10.83 28.26
N HIS A 255 6.11 -11.96 28.81
CA HIS A 255 7.50 -12.18 29.24
C HIS A 255 8.54 -11.86 28.15
N PHE A 256 8.22 -12.08 26.87
CA PHE A 256 9.12 -11.71 25.76
C PHE A 256 9.37 -10.19 25.67
N PHE A 257 8.44 -9.39 26.18
CA PHE A 257 8.43 -7.93 26.12
C PHE A 257 8.70 -7.27 27.47
N GLU A 258 9.15 -8.00 28.50
CA GLU A 258 9.49 -7.43 29.82
C GLU A 258 10.57 -6.35 29.76
N ASN A 259 11.55 -6.51 28.85
CA ASN A 259 12.60 -5.51 28.60
C ASN A 259 12.11 -4.29 27.79
N CYS A 260 10.90 -4.30 27.23
CA CYS A 260 10.33 -3.13 26.55
C CYS A 260 9.92 -2.09 27.59
N THR A 261 10.78 -1.09 27.82
CA THR A 261 10.59 -0.05 28.85
C THR A 261 9.17 0.53 28.85
N ILE A 262 8.51 0.33 30.00
CA ILE A 262 7.13 0.79 30.28
C ILE A 262 7.11 2.27 30.69
N ALA A 263 8.19 2.80 31.26
CA ALA A 263 8.25 4.17 31.80
C ALA A 263 7.91 5.27 30.76
N ASN A 264 8.13 5.02 29.47
CA ASN A 264 7.78 5.94 28.39
C ASN A 264 6.29 5.86 27.97
N MET A 265 5.41 5.19 28.74
CA MET A 265 3.98 4.99 28.40
C MET A 265 3.21 6.28 28.11
N ILE A 266 3.60 7.42 28.70
CA ILE A 266 2.95 8.71 28.46
C ILE A 266 3.44 9.35 27.15
N SER A 267 4.69 9.12 26.73
CA SER A 267 5.24 9.74 25.51
C SER A 267 4.76 9.09 24.21
N LEU A 268 3.93 8.03 24.27
CA LEU A 268 3.19 7.50 23.11
C LEU A 268 1.82 8.19 22.92
N ILE A 269 1.47 9.15 23.79
CA ILE A 269 0.26 9.98 23.68
C ILE A 269 0.57 11.34 23.05
N SER A 270 1.83 11.79 23.09
CA SER A 270 2.34 12.83 22.20
C SER A 270 3.17 12.18 21.08
N PRO A 271 2.65 12.02 19.85
CA PRO A 271 3.55 11.82 18.73
C PRO A 271 4.54 13.00 18.70
N LYS A 272 5.82 12.72 18.40
CA LYS A 272 6.68 13.76 17.82
C LYS A 272 6.19 13.95 16.40
N ALA A 273 5.17 14.79 16.24
CA ALA A 273 4.43 14.94 15.00
C ALA A 273 5.28 15.69 13.97
N ASN A 274 6.22 14.96 13.35
CA ASN A 274 7.02 15.40 12.22
C ASN A 274 6.10 15.49 11.00
N MET A 275 5.49 16.66 10.79
CA MET A 275 4.50 16.90 9.76
C MET A 275 5.17 17.52 8.54
N ALA A 276 5.26 16.76 7.44
CA ALA A 276 5.76 17.27 6.16
C ALA A 276 4.62 17.85 5.32
N VAL A 277 4.79 19.08 4.82
CA VAL A 277 3.73 19.89 4.18
C VAL A 277 4.32 20.67 3.00
N TYR A 278 3.55 20.89 1.94
CA TYR A 278 4.00 21.73 0.82
C TYR A 278 3.68 23.21 1.03
N GLU A 279 4.56 24.08 0.52
CA GLU A 279 4.36 25.53 0.52
C GLU A 279 2.99 25.93 -0.07
N GLY A 280 2.26 26.78 0.65
CA GLY A 280 0.91 27.24 0.31
C GLY A 280 -0.24 26.28 0.66
N GLU A 281 0.01 25.12 1.28
CA GLU A 281 -1.05 24.29 1.85
C GLU A 281 -1.58 24.88 3.18
N LEU A 282 -2.86 24.60 3.49
CA LEU A 282 -3.47 24.94 4.78
C LEU A 282 -3.22 23.80 5.77
N VAL A 283 -2.65 24.13 6.92
CA VAL A 283 -2.34 23.19 8.01
C VAL A 283 -3.22 23.46 9.21
N ARG A 284 -3.57 22.38 9.92
CA ARG A 284 -4.25 22.45 11.21
C ARG A 284 -3.51 21.55 12.20
N LEU A 285 -3.00 22.15 13.27
CA LEU A 285 -2.32 21.47 14.36
C LEU A 285 -3.33 21.31 15.51
N ASP A 286 -3.77 20.08 15.77
CA ASP A 286 -4.78 19.79 16.80
C ASP A 286 -4.13 19.62 18.19
N CYS A 287 -4.58 20.41 19.18
CA CYS A 287 -4.14 20.31 20.58
C CYS A 287 -5.25 19.82 21.51
N THR A 288 -5.89 18.69 21.17
CA THR A 288 -6.97 18.11 21.97
C THR A 288 -6.39 17.36 23.19
N GLY A 289 -6.36 18.02 24.36
CA GLY A 289 -5.89 17.43 25.62
C GLY A 289 -6.65 16.16 26.03
N THR A 290 -6.07 15.35 26.92
CA THR A 290 -6.66 14.08 27.40
C THR A 290 -7.75 14.24 28.46
N HIS A 291 -8.19 15.47 28.75
CA HIS A 291 -9.09 15.79 29.83
C HIS A 291 -10.41 16.39 29.32
N ASN A 292 -11.53 15.71 29.59
CA ASN A 292 -12.88 16.22 29.31
C ASN A 292 -13.31 17.23 30.38
N SER A 293 -12.61 18.36 30.47
CA SER A 293 -12.92 19.48 31.37
C SER A 293 -13.61 20.60 30.58
N GLU A 294 -14.59 21.27 31.18
CA GLU A 294 -15.32 22.38 30.52
C GLU A 294 -14.53 23.70 30.49
N ASP A 295 -13.49 23.83 31.32
CA ASP A 295 -12.63 25.01 31.44
C ASP A 295 -11.15 24.62 31.24
N VAL A 296 -10.71 24.67 29.98
CA VAL A 296 -9.33 24.41 29.54
C VAL A 296 -8.84 25.59 28.73
N SER A 297 -7.70 26.17 29.11
CA SER A 297 -7.03 27.24 28.36
C SER A 297 -5.90 26.67 27.50
N TYR A 298 -5.74 27.17 26.27
CA TYR A 298 -4.77 26.67 25.30
C TYR A 298 -3.74 27.75 24.93
N PHE A 299 -2.48 27.35 24.90
CA PHE A 299 -1.33 28.21 24.61
C PHE A 299 -0.45 27.53 23.56
N TRP A 300 0.01 28.27 22.55
CA TRP A 300 0.94 27.78 21.53
C TRP A 300 2.20 28.64 21.49
N ASN A 301 3.36 28.01 21.53
CA ASN A 301 4.66 28.63 21.28
C ASN A 301 5.08 28.28 19.85
N THR A 302 5.38 29.28 19.02
CA THR A 302 5.87 29.07 17.64
C THR A 302 7.39 28.79 17.61
N PRO A 303 7.95 28.29 16.48
CA PRO A 303 9.40 28.13 16.33
C PRO A 303 10.19 29.43 16.57
N HIS A 304 9.58 30.58 16.30
CA HIS A 304 10.14 31.92 16.49
C HIS A 304 9.90 32.51 17.90
N GLN A 305 9.45 31.67 18.85
CA GLN A 305 9.17 32.02 20.25
C GLN A 305 8.05 33.07 20.45
N GLU A 306 7.08 33.13 19.53
CA GLU A 306 5.84 33.88 19.76
C GLU A 306 4.83 33.03 20.53
N ASN A 307 4.30 33.57 21.64
CA ASN A 307 3.33 32.88 22.50
C ASN A 307 1.90 33.31 22.15
N ILE A 308 1.19 32.47 21.41
CA ILE A 308 -0.21 32.65 21.00
C ILE A 308 -1.13 32.13 22.10
N SER A 309 -1.87 33.04 22.76
CA SER A 309 -2.69 32.76 23.95
C SER A 309 -4.14 33.28 23.88
N GLN A 310 -4.49 33.98 22.79
CA GLN A 310 -5.79 34.59 22.57
C GLN A 310 -6.33 34.21 21.19
N MET A 311 -7.63 34.45 20.95
CA MET A 311 -8.25 34.25 19.63
C MET A 311 -7.74 35.30 18.63
N ILE A 312 -6.52 35.07 18.12
CA ILE A 312 -5.85 35.92 17.17
C ILE A 312 -6.26 35.51 15.75
N GLN A 313 -6.69 36.49 14.96
CA GLN A 313 -6.89 36.40 13.52
C GLN A 313 -5.83 37.27 12.81
N ASN A 314 -4.55 36.94 13.04
CA ASN A 314 -3.46 37.50 12.24
C ASN A 314 -3.42 36.75 10.89
N GLY A 315 -3.04 37.45 9.81
CA GLY A 315 -3.37 37.02 8.44
C GLY A 315 -2.90 35.62 7.99
N THR A 316 -1.95 35.00 8.70
CA THR A 316 -1.43 33.64 8.42
C THR A 316 -1.83 32.60 9.47
N LEU A 317 -2.16 33.00 10.70
CA LEU A 317 -2.29 32.12 11.87
C LEU A 317 -3.61 32.39 12.63
N ARG A 318 -4.37 31.32 12.89
CA ARG A 318 -5.68 31.34 13.53
C ARG A 318 -5.74 30.32 14.67
N LEU A 319 -6.03 30.76 15.89
CA LEU A 319 -6.35 29.88 17.01
C LEU A 319 -7.87 29.65 17.10
N ASN A 320 -8.31 28.40 17.11
CA ASN A 320 -9.71 28.00 17.25
C ASN A 320 -10.12 27.78 18.72
N GLN A 321 -11.43 27.76 18.97
CA GLN A 321 -12.03 27.49 20.30
C GLN A 321 -11.79 26.06 20.82
N ASP A 322 -11.40 25.13 19.95
CA ASP A 322 -11.05 23.74 20.28
C ASP A 322 -9.54 23.54 20.59
N GLY A 323 -8.78 24.64 20.69
CA GLY A 323 -7.33 24.64 20.93
C GLY A 323 -6.48 24.36 19.68
N SER A 324 -7.09 24.09 18.52
CA SER A 324 -6.34 23.88 17.27
C SER A 324 -5.79 25.17 16.68
N LEU A 325 -4.56 25.10 16.16
CA LEU A 325 -3.89 26.19 15.45
C LEU A 325 -3.95 25.93 13.93
N GLU A 326 -4.61 26.80 13.19
CA GLU A 326 -4.70 26.77 11.73
C GLU A 326 -3.68 27.74 11.11
N ILE A 327 -2.82 27.22 10.23
CA ILE A 327 -1.90 28.00 9.37
C ILE A 327 -2.51 28.06 7.98
N LEU A 328 -2.90 29.26 7.53
CA LEU A 328 -3.75 29.43 6.34
C LEU A 328 -3.02 29.23 5.01
N SER A 329 -1.70 29.48 4.98
CA SER A 329 -0.84 29.33 3.80
C SER A 329 0.62 29.19 4.27
N VAL A 330 1.04 27.96 4.54
CA VAL A 330 2.34 27.64 5.13
C VAL A 330 3.51 28.10 4.24
N GLN A 331 4.49 28.80 4.82
CA GLN A 331 5.72 29.26 4.17
C GLN A 331 6.96 28.48 4.65
N PRO A 332 8.09 28.48 3.90
CA PRO A 332 9.31 27.78 4.32
C PRO A 332 9.80 28.16 5.73
N GLU A 333 9.66 29.44 6.11
CA GLU A 333 9.98 29.99 7.42
C GLU A 333 9.07 29.53 8.58
N ASP A 334 7.93 28.88 8.31
CA ASP A 334 7.10 28.20 9.33
C ASP A 334 7.73 26.86 9.78
N SER A 335 8.82 26.41 9.15
CA SER A 335 9.49 25.15 9.52
C SER A 335 10.09 25.20 10.94
N GLY A 336 9.70 24.27 11.81
CA GLY A 336 10.28 24.11 13.14
C GLY A 336 9.34 23.47 14.15
N VAL A 337 9.73 23.51 15.43
CA VAL A 337 8.95 22.93 16.53
C VAL A 337 7.95 23.94 17.08
N TYR A 338 6.66 23.63 16.92
CA TYR A 338 5.55 24.25 17.63
C TYR A 338 5.28 23.46 18.91
N GLN A 339 5.08 24.16 20.03
CA GLN A 339 4.75 23.54 21.31
C GLN A 339 3.40 24.05 21.80
N CYS A 340 2.41 23.17 21.92
CA CYS A 340 1.15 23.49 22.59
C CYS A 340 1.24 23.16 24.07
N THR A 341 0.54 23.92 24.91
CA THR A 341 0.19 23.56 26.28
C THR A 341 -1.31 23.80 26.51
N ALA A 342 -2.02 22.75 26.91
CA ALA A 342 -3.38 22.83 27.42
C ALA A 342 -3.32 22.86 28.96
N LEU A 343 -3.97 23.85 29.59
CA LEU A 343 -4.04 24.03 31.03
C LEU A 343 -5.48 23.82 31.51
N ASP A 344 -5.69 22.79 32.33
CA ASP A 344 -6.94 22.55 33.03
C ASP A 344 -7.04 23.54 34.21
N ASN A 345 -7.90 24.56 34.06
CA ASN A 345 -8.02 25.64 35.03
C ASN A 345 -8.62 25.16 36.37
N LEU A 346 -9.41 24.08 36.36
CA LEU A 346 -10.07 23.51 37.53
C LEU A 346 -9.17 22.56 38.33
N LYS A 347 -8.24 21.87 37.65
CA LYS A 347 -7.29 20.92 38.28
C LYS A 347 -5.89 21.51 38.48
N MET A 348 -5.57 22.65 37.85
CA MET A 348 -4.23 23.23 37.75
C MET A 348 -3.18 22.25 37.19
N VAL A 349 -3.59 21.43 36.21
CA VAL A 349 -2.73 20.46 35.51
C VAL A 349 -2.50 20.95 34.08
N ASN A 350 -1.24 20.96 33.66
CA ASN A 350 -0.85 21.27 32.29
C ASN A 350 -0.46 20.00 31.52
N GLU A 351 -0.96 19.88 30.29
CA GLU A 351 -0.57 18.86 29.31
C GLU A 351 0.07 19.57 28.11
N SER A 352 1.35 19.30 27.83
CA SER A 352 2.07 19.89 26.71
C SER A 352 2.39 18.86 25.61
N ARG A 353 2.48 19.34 24.36
CA ARG A 353 2.71 18.53 23.16
C ARG A 353 3.59 19.28 22.16
N GLU A 354 4.43 18.55 21.44
CA GLU A 354 5.38 19.12 20.47
C GLU A 354 5.15 18.57 19.07
N VAL A 355 5.02 19.47 18.11
CA VAL A 355 4.77 19.22 16.69
C VAL A 355 5.90 19.85 15.89
N ASN A 356 6.53 19.08 15.01
CA ASN A 356 7.67 19.54 14.22
C ASN A 356 7.23 19.68 12.76
N LEU A 357 6.94 20.91 12.34
CA LEU A 357 6.51 21.21 10.97
C LEU A 357 7.73 21.29 10.05
N THR A 358 7.71 20.57 8.93
CA THR A 358 8.74 20.62 7.90
C THR A 358 8.12 21.02 6.56
N VAL A 359 8.49 22.20 6.07
CA VAL A 359 7.87 22.79 4.89
C VAL A 359 8.73 22.53 3.65
N VAL A 360 8.10 21.97 2.62
CA VAL A 360 8.73 21.61 1.36
C VAL A 360 8.35 22.64 0.30
N SER A 361 9.27 23.56 0.02
CA SER A 361 9.12 24.66 -0.97
C SER A 361 9.01 24.23 -2.43
N GLN A 362 9.11 22.92 -2.69
CA GLN A 362 8.90 22.36 -4.01
C GLN A 362 7.91 21.21 -3.93
N ARG A 363 6.85 21.31 -4.75
CA ARG A 363 6.40 20.11 -5.45
C ARG A 363 7.58 19.61 -6.28
N MET A 364 8.27 18.61 -5.74
CA MET A 364 8.76 17.52 -6.56
C MET A 364 7.53 16.87 -7.21
N LEU A 365 7.08 17.51 -8.30
CA LEU A 365 6.62 16.74 -9.44
C LEU A 365 7.73 15.73 -9.70
N ASP A 366 7.42 14.45 -9.50
CA ASP A 366 8.11 13.37 -10.20
C ASP A 366 7.87 13.60 -11.70
N ALA A 367 8.62 14.54 -12.27
CA ALA A 367 8.74 14.71 -13.70
C ALA A 367 9.25 13.35 -14.21
N PRO A 368 8.42 12.57 -14.91
CA PRO A 368 8.72 11.17 -15.18
C PRO A 368 10.05 11.14 -15.91
N PHE A 369 11.05 10.45 -15.33
CA PHE A 369 12.47 10.61 -15.67
C PHE A 369 12.65 10.46 -17.19
N ASN A 370 12.71 11.60 -17.88
CA ASN A 370 12.26 11.63 -19.27
C ASN A 370 13.41 11.17 -20.17
N THR A 371 13.50 9.85 -20.35
CA THR A 371 14.60 9.15 -21.01
C THR A 371 14.86 9.65 -22.44
N GLY A 372 13.89 10.32 -23.06
CA GLY A 372 14.09 11.08 -24.30
C GLY A 372 15.15 12.18 -24.18
N TYR A 373 15.23 12.93 -23.07
CA TYR A 373 16.22 14.01 -22.90
C TYR A 373 17.64 13.48 -22.67
N THR A 374 17.82 12.44 -21.86
CA THR A 374 19.14 11.85 -21.61
C THR A 374 19.66 11.11 -22.84
N THR A 375 18.80 10.43 -23.59
CA THR A 375 19.17 9.81 -24.89
C THR A 375 19.43 10.85 -25.97
N LEU A 376 18.63 11.93 -26.07
CA LEU A 376 18.90 13.04 -27.00
C LEU A 376 20.27 13.69 -26.71
N LEU A 377 20.58 13.96 -25.44
CA LEU A 377 21.88 14.50 -25.04
C LEU A 377 23.03 13.55 -25.42
N ALA A 378 22.88 12.24 -25.17
CA ALA A 378 23.87 11.24 -25.57
C ALA A 378 24.06 11.17 -27.11
N CYS A 379 22.98 11.28 -27.89
CA CYS A 379 23.02 11.35 -29.34
C CYS A 379 23.74 12.62 -29.84
N VAL A 380 23.47 13.79 -29.24
CA VAL A 380 24.16 15.05 -29.59
C VAL A 380 25.66 14.95 -29.26
N VAL A 381 26.03 14.44 -28.07
CA VAL A 381 27.43 14.28 -27.66
C VAL A 381 28.18 13.29 -28.57
N THR A 382 27.58 12.15 -28.89
CA THR A 382 28.21 11.16 -29.79
C THR A 382 28.34 11.68 -31.23
N LEU A 383 27.35 12.42 -31.75
CA LEU A 383 27.44 13.03 -33.07
C LEU A 383 28.53 14.11 -33.13
N ILE A 384 28.66 14.94 -32.08
CA ILE A 384 29.78 15.89 -31.94
C ILE A 384 31.12 15.15 -31.92
N LEU A 385 31.27 14.06 -31.15
CA LEU A 385 32.50 13.28 -31.10
C LEU A 385 32.86 12.63 -32.45
N VAL A 386 31.86 12.17 -33.23
CA VAL A 386 32.07 11.67 -34.60
C VAL A 386 32.51 12.77 -35.55
N LEU A 387 31.93 13.98 -35.46
CA LEU A 387 32.38 15.13 -36.25
C LEU A 387 33.81 15.56 -35.87
N VAL A 388 34.14 15.60 -34.57
CA VAL A 388 35.50 15.84 -34.09
C VAL A 388 36.46 14.78 -34.64
N TYR A 389 36.09 13.51 -34.62
CA TYR A 389 36.91 12.44 -35.20
C TYR A 389 37.15 12.65 -36.71
N LEU A 390 36.09 12.93 -37.48
CA LEU A 390 36.17 13.05 -38.94
C LEU A 390 36.86 14.33 -39.44
N TYR A 391 36.77 15.45 -38.70
CA TYR A 391 37.29 16.76 -39.14
C TYR A 391 38.53 17.25 -38.38
N LEU A 392 38.80 16.73 -37.17
CA LEU A 392 39.94 17.15 -36.34
C LEU A 392 40.99 16.04 -36.10
N THR A 393 40.82 14.84 -36.66
CA THR A 393 41.96 13.91 -36.82
C THR A 393 42.65 14.16 -38.17
N PRO A 394 43.88 14.72 -38.21
CA PRO A 394 44.54 14.98 -39.47
C PRO A 394 45.08 13.67 -40.06
N CYS A 395 44.41 13.16 -41.09
CA CYS A 395 44.90 12.05 -41.93
C CYS A 395 46.22 12.43 -42.62
N ARG A 396 47.35 12.23 -41.95
CA ARG A 396 48.70 12.44 -42.48
C ARG A 396 49.09 11.34 -43.47
N CYS A 397 48.45 11.33 -44.64
CA CYS A 397 48.91 10.57 -45.81
C CYS A 397 50.29 11.09 -46.24
N GLY A 398 51.35 10.46 -45.74
CA GLY A 398 52.69 11.08 -45.73
C GLY A 398 53.89 10.12 -45.76
N CYS A 399 53.76 8.91 -46.31
CA CYS A 399 54.92 8.11 -46.77
C CYS A 399 54.50 7.01 -47.76
N CYS A 400 54.63 7.27 -49.06
CA CYS A 400 54.63 6.24 -50.10
C CYS A 400 56.06 5.99 -50.57
N LYS A 401 56.58 4.77 -50.38
CA LYS A 401 57.70 4.21 -51.16
C LYS A 401 57.52 2.69 -51.32
N PRO A 402 57.45 2.15 -52.55
CA PRO A 402 57.65 0.72 -52.79
C PRO A 402 59.16 0.38 -52.71
N PRO A 403 59.50 -0.91 -52.50
CA PRO A 403 60.19 -1.61 -53.59
C PRO A 403 59.75 -3.08 -53.78
N LEU A 404 60.38 -3.74 -54.74
CA LEU A 404 60.08 -5.08 -55.24
C LEU A 404 60.88 -6.18 -54.50
N SER A 405 60.36 -7.42 -54.51
CA SER A 405 61.06 -8.73 -54.40
C SER A 405 62.17 -8.97 -53.35
N SER A 406 62.01 -10.05 -52.60
CA SER A 406 62.98 -10.70 -51.70
C SER A 406 64.18 -11.35 -52.45
N PRO A 407 65.22 -11.93 -51.80
CA PRO A 407 65.34 -12.29 -50.36
C PRO A 407 66.72 -12.04 -49.67
N ALA A 408 66.80 -12.50 -48.39
CA ALA A 408 67.94 -13.17 -47.72
C ALA A 408 68.58 -12.53 -46.47
N ILE A 409 68.69 -13.37 -45.42
CA ILE A 409 69.79 -13.50 -44.42
C ILE A 409 69.98 -12.43 -43.30
N SER A 410 69.76 -12.91 -42.05
CA SER A 410 70.33 -12.54 -40.73
C SER A 410 70.59 -11.09 -40.30
N GLY A 411 70.32 -10.78 -39.03
CA GLY A 411 71.06 -9.70 -38.34
C GLY A 411 70.40 -9.12 -37.08
N VAL A 412 71.01 -9.36 -35.93
CA VAL A 412 70.77 -8.70 -34.63
C VAL A 412 71.08 -7.19 -34.71
N SER A 413 70.17 -6.33 -34.22
CA SER A 413 70.44 -5.40 -33.09
C SER A 413 69.18 -4.62 -32.67
N GLU A 414 69.15 -4.23 -31.40
CA GLU A 414 68.25 -3.18 -30.87
C GLU A 414 68.85 -1.80 -31.17
N ASP A 415 68.06 -0.72 -31.06
CA ASP A 415 68.33 0.31 -30.04
C ASP A 415 67.13 1.26 -29.82
N HIS A 416 67.12 1.95 -28.68
CA HIS A 416 65.96 2.73 -28.18
C HIS A 416 66.07 4.26 -28.35
N CYS A 417 64.91 4.91 -28.47
CA CYS A 417 64.66 6.22 -27.87
C CYS A 417 63.25 6.24 -27.24
N THR A 418 63.20 6.31 -25.91
CA THR A 418 61.97 6.41 -25.10
C THR A 418 62.06 7.65 -24.17
N LEU A 419 60.90 8.09 -23.64
CA LEU A 419 60.59 9.17 -22.66
C LEU A 419 59.46 10.08 -23.22
N SER A 420 58.48 10.61 -22.47
CA SER A 420 57.93 10.31 -21.13
C SER A 420 56.72 11.25 -20.87
N SER A 421 55.62 10.91 -20.18
CA SER A 421 55.12 9.60 -19.69
C SER A 421 53.62 9.49 -20.06
N ILE A 422 52.56 9.24 -19.27
CA ILE A 422 52.30 8.97 -17.83
C ILE A 422 51.13 7.93 -17.77
N PHE A 423 50.88 7.31 -16.61
CA PHE A 423 49.74 6.39 -16.32
C PHE A 423 49.72 5.06 -17.09
N GLY A 424 50.40 4.07 -16.51
CA GLY A 424 50.16 2.65 -16.80
C GLY A 424 49.66 1.90 -15.55
N ALA A 425 48.80 0.91 -15.77
CA ALA A 425 48.44 -0.15 -14.83
C ALA A 425 48.40 -1.48 -15.60
N PRO A 426 48.64 -2.64 -14.97
CA PRO A 426 49.56 -3.62 -15.56
C PRO A 426 48.81 -4.85 -16.19
N PRO A 427 49.45 -5.98 -16.57
CA PRO A 427 49.47 -6.38 -17.97
C PRO A 427 48.66 -7.65 -18.27
N ALA A 428 48.53 -7.97 -19.56
CA ALA A 428 47.77 -9.11 -20.07
C ALA A 428 48.51 -10.45 -20.01
N VAL A 429 47.74 -11.54 -20.08
CA VAL A 429 48.13 -12.79 -20.75
C VAL A 429 47.04 -13.12 -21.76
N ASP A 430 47.33 -12.98 -23.05
CA ASP A 430 46.43 -13.36 -24.14
C ASP A 430 47.02 -14.49 -24.99
N ARG A 431 46.15 -15.16 -25.75
CA ARG A 431 46.28 -16.53 -26.24
C ARG A 431 47.15 -16.66 -27.48
N LEU A 432 47.77 -17.84 -27.63
CA LEU A 432 48.21 -18.30 -28.94
C LEU A 432 47.00 -18.73 -29.80
N ARG A 433 46.99 -18.22 -31.03
CA ARG A 433 46.17 -18.61 -32.20
C ARG A 433 46.39 -20.10 -32.57
N SER A 434 45.58 -20.82 -33.38
CA SER A 434 44.43 -20.46 -34.25
C SER A 434 43.74 -21.71 -34.85
N LYS A 435 42.41 -21.66 -35.09
CA LYS A 435 41.59 -22.51 -36.03
C LYS A 435 41.51 -24.01 -35.68
N SER A 436 40.39 -24.72 -35.89
CA SER A 436 39.39 -24.58 -36.97
C SER A 436 37.93 -24.98 -36.61
N SER A 437 36.96 -24.21 -37.13
CA SER A 437 35.56 -24.56 -37.53
C SER A 437 34.62 -25.32 -36.57
N THR A 438 33.48 -24.69 -36.22
CA THR A 438 32.11 -25.07 -36.72
C THR A 438 31.07 -23.99 -36.33
N ASP A 439 29.96 -23.89 -37.08
CA ASP A 439 28.82 -23.00 -36.79
C ASP A 439 28.02 -23.37 -35.52
N ARG A 440 27.39 -22.36 -34.88
CA ARG A 440 25.99 -22.38 -34.40
C ARG A 440 25.50 -21.03 -33.86
N HIS A 441 24.19 -20.82 -33.89
CA HIS A 441 23.49 -19.65 -33.31
C HIS A 441 23.17 -19.86 -31.81
N VAL A 442 22.95 -18.75 -31.10
CA VAL A 442 22.43 -18.67 -29.72
C VAL A 442 21.49 -17.45 -29.71
N VAL A 443 20.16 -17.50 -29.53
CA VAL A 443 19.25 -18.24 -28.62
C VAL A 443 19.23 -17.65 -27.20
N PHE A 444 18.22 -16.80 -26.93
CA PHE A 444 17.79 -16.50 -25.56
C PHE A 444 17.11 -17.73 -24.95
N LEU A 445 17.26 -17.93 -23.63
CA LEU A 445 16.62 -19.03 -22.89
C LEU A 445 15.60 -18.49 -21.90
N GLU A 446 14.34 -18.90 -22.10
CA GLU A 446 13.28 -18.83 -21.10
C GLU A 446 13.36 -20.04 -20.16
N PRO A 447 12.88 -19.96 -18.91
CA PRO A 447 12.70 -21.11 -18.05
C PRO A 447 11.42 -21.88 -18.43
N LEU A 448 11.52 -22.85 -19.34
CA LEU A 448 10.41 -23.76 -19.64
C LEU A 448 10.14 -24.73 -18.48
N VAL A 449 8.89 -24.77 -18.04
CA VAL A 449 8.31 -25.87 -17.26
C VAL A 449 7.58 -26.77 -18.24
N GLU A 450 7.94 -28.05 -18.30
CA GLU A 450 7.12 -29.07 -18.95
C GLU A 450 6.75 -30.18 -17.96
N GLU A 451 5.47 -30.50 -17.87
CA GLU A 451 4.98 -31.70 -17.22
C GLU A 451 5.09 -32.91 -18.17
N LYS A 452 5.47 -34.07 -17.62
CA LYS A 452 4.63 -35.27 -17.79
C LYS A 452 4.98 -36.41 -16.83
N ASN A 453 3.94 -37.20 -16.58
CA ASN A 453 3.85 -38.35 -15.66
C ASN A 453 3.98 -37.93 -14.18
N GLY A 454 2.94 -38.27 -13.41
CA GLY A 454 2.66 -37.65 -12.10
C GLY A 454 3.67 -37.97 -10.99
N HIS A 455 3.63 -37.13 -9.94
CA HIS A 455 4.53 -37.09 -8.79
C HIS A 455 5.99 -36.67 -9.06
N LEU A 456 6.23 -35.35 -9.01
CA LEU A 456 7.53 -34.82 -8.59
C LEU A 456 7.57 -34.64 -7.07
N ARG A 457 8.40 -35.44 -6.41
CA ARG A 457 8.77 -35.29 -5.00
C ARG A 457 10.08 -34.48 -4.98
N ALA A 458 10.07 -33.27 -4.43
CA ALA A 458 11.27 -32.45 -4.35
C ALA A 458 12.23 -32.98 -3.26
N THR A 459 13.09 -33.93 -3.62
CA THR A 459 14.15 -34.45 -2.75
C THR A 459 15.53 -33.99 -3.25
N PHE A 460 16.11 -33.01 -2.56
CA PHE A 460 17.56 -32.88 -2.50
C PHE A 460 17.99 -33.07 -1.05
N ALA A 461 18.47 -34.27 -0.76
CA ALA A 461 19.24 -34.53 0.45
C ALA A 461 20.69 -34.13 0.19
N MET A 462 21.35 -33.56 1.19
CA MET A 462 22.80 -33.47 1.24
C MET A 462 23.24 -33.92 2.64
N GLU A 463 23.87 -35.08 2.67
CA GLU A 463 24.64 -35.59 3.81
C GLU A 463 25.79 -34.60 4.11
N GLN A 464 26.30 -34.39 5.32
CA GLN A 464 26.49 -35.19 6.55
C GLN A 464 26.68 -34.20 7.74
N PRO A 465 26.89 -34.63 9.01
CA PRO A 465 26.79 -35.96 9.60
C PRO A 465 25.75 -36.03 10.75
N THR A 466 25.48 -37.23 11.27
CA THR A 466 24.58 -37.45 12.41
C THR A 466 25.26 -37.18 13.76
N LEU A 467 24.84 -36.13 14.48
CA LEU A 467 25.15 -35.93 15.89
C LEU A 467 23.90 -36.22 16.73
N ARG A 468 23.91 -37.37 17.41
CA ARG A 468 22.76 -37.95 18.09
C ARG A 468 22.68 -37.43 19.54
N TRP A 469 21.59 -36.74 19.86
CA TRP A 469 21.25 -36.30 21.23
C TRP A 469 19.89 -36.90 21.60
N ASP A 470 19.91 -38.05 22.28
CA ASP A 470 18.72 -38.63 22.88
C ASP A 470 18.37 -37.81 24.14
N MET A 471 17.25 -37.09 24.13
CA MET A 471 16.91 -36.09 25.16
C MET A 471 15.88 -36.60 26.17
N GLU A 472 16.17 -37.74 26.81
CA GLU A 472 15.47 -38.18 28.02
C GLU A 472 16.20 -37.70 29.29
N ASN A 473 15.43 -37.35 30.33
CA ASN A 473 15.88 -37.12 31.71
C ASN A 473 16.98 -36.07 31.95
N LEU A 474 16.64 -34.78 31.74
CA LEU A 474 17.31 -33.69 32.46
C LEU A 474 16.64 -33.44 33.83
N THR A 475 16.80 -34.39 34.75
CA THR A 475 16.38 -34.24 36.16
C THR A 475 17.52 -34.56 37.13
N ARG A 476 18.00 -33.47 37.75
CA ARG A 476 18.50 -33.38 39.14
C ARG A 476 19.89 -33.94 39.51
N ILE A 477 20.45 -33.18 40.47
CA ILE A 477 21.43 -33.53 41.51
C ILE A 477 22.89 -33.65 41.03
N VAL A 478 23.71 -32.76 41.61
CA VAL A 478 25.15 -32.90 41.75
C VAL A 478 25.40 -33.80 42.96
N GLU A 479 26.17 -34.86 42.79
CA GLU A 479 26.81 -35.56 43.90
C GLU A 479 28.17 -36.12 43.43
N HIS A 480 29.05 -36.43 44.39
CA HIS A 480 30.51 -36.48 44.17
C HIS A 480 31.07 -37.91 44.02
N ASP A 481 32.20 -37.96 43.29
CA ASP A 481 33.38 -38.81 43.51
C ASP A 481 33.42 -40.34 43.20
N GLU A 482 34.50 -40.65 42.47
CA GLU A 482 35.47 -41.75 42.65
C GLU A 482 35.16 -43.23 42.28
N THR A 483 35.88 -43.66 41.22
CA THR A 483 36.50 -44.99 41.02
C THR A 483 35.58 -46.19 40.70
N VAL A 484 36.02 -47.23 39.97
CA VAL A 484 37.34 -47.57 39.37
C VAL A 484 37.21 -47.71 37.85
#